data_AF-Q32JD2-F1
#
_entry.id   AF-Q32JD2-F1
#
_cell.length_a   1.000
_cell.length_b   1.000
_cell.length_c   1.000
_cell.angle_alpha   90.00
_cell.angle_beta   90.00
_cell.angle_gamma   90.00
#
_symmetry.space_group_name_H-M   'P 1'
#
loop_
_entity.id
_entity.type
_entity.pdbx_description
1 polymer ?
#
loop_
_entity_poly.entity_id
_entity_poly.type
_entity_poly.pdbx_seq_one_letter_code
_entity_poly.pdbx_strand_id
1 'polypeptide(L)'
;MKRDGAMKITLLVTLLFGLVFLTTVGAAERTLTPQQQRMTSCNQQATAQALKGDARKTYMSDCLKNSKSAPGEKSLTPQQQKMRECNNQAT
;
A
#
# COMPACT_ATOMS: atom_id res chain seq x y z
N MET A 1 -1.70 45.27 10.13
CA MET A 1 -1.90 44.50 11.39
C MET A 1 -2.95 43.36 11.29
N LYS A 2 -3.83 43.29 10.28
CA LYS A 2 -4.90 42.26 10.21
C LYS A 2 -4.46 40.88 9.67
N ARG A 3 -3.36 40.78 8.90
CA ARG A 3 -2.84 39.53 8.32
C ARG A 3 -2.10 38.62 9.31
N ASP A 4 -1.33 39.19 10.25
CA ASP A 4 -0.66 38.42 11.30
C ASP A 4 -1.64 37.69 12.24
N GLY A 5 -2.76 38.33 12.58
CA GLY A 5 -3.79 37.73 13.42
C GLY A 5 -4.46 36.52 12.78
N ALA A 6 -4.81 36.61 11.49
CA ALA A 6 -5.40 35.49 10.75
C ALA A 6 -4.43 34.30 10.64
N MET A 7 -3.15 34.55 10.36
CA MET A 7 -2.14 33.50 10.25
C MET A 7 -1.87 32.79 11.59
N LYS A 8 -1.88 33.53 12.71
CA LYS A 8 -1.80 32.96 14.06
C LYS A 8 -3.04 32.13 14.43
N ILE A 9 -4.24 32.60 14.09
CA ILE A 9 -5.49 31.84 14.31
C ILE A 9 -5.48 30.57 13.45
N THR A 10 -5.07 30.64 12.19
CA THR A 10 -4.93 29.46 11.32
C THR A 10 -3.96 28.44 11.90
N LEU A 11 -2.78 28.87 12.39
CA LEU A 11 -1.82 27.97 13.05
C LEU A 11 -2.41 27.27 14.29
N LEU A 12 -3.09 28.02 15.16
CA LEU A 12 -3.72 27.45 16.35
C LEU A 12 -4.84 26.46 16.01
N VAL A 13 -5.68 26.76 15.01
CA VAL A 13 -6.75 25.86 14.55
C VAL A 13 -6.17 24.58 13.94
N THR A 14 -5.10 24.66 13.15
CA THR A 14 -4.43 23.47 12.60
C THR A 14 -3.79 22.59 13.67
N LEU A 15 -3.26 23.19 14.73
CA LEU A 15 -2.61 22.45 15.82
C LEU A 15 -3.64 21.73 16.71
N LEU A 16 -4.81 22.35 16.93
CA LEU A 16 -5.92 21.73 17.68
C LEU A 16 -6.62 20.61 16.90
N PHE A 17 -6.84 20.78 15.58
CA PHE A 17 -7.43 19.72 14.75
C PHE A 17 -6.51 18.51 14.55
N GLY A 18 -5.18 18.72 14.54
CA GLY A 18 -4.20 17.64 14.41
C GLY A 18 -4.23 16.62 15.55
N LEU A 19 -4.66 17.01 16.76
CA LEU A 19 -4.70 16.13 17.93
C LEU A 19 -5.89 15.16 17.96
N VAL A 20 -6.91 15.34 17.12
CA VAL A 20 -8.15 14.53 17.19
C VAL A 20 -8.11 13.27 16.30
N PHE A 21 -7.14 13.13 15.38
CA PHE A 21 -7.14 12.04 14.38
C PHE A 21 -6.16 10.88 14.65
N LEU A 22 -5.73 10.66 15.90
CA LEU A 22 -4.76 9.60 16.20
C LEU A 22 -5.30 8.34 16.89
N THR A 23 -6.63 8.20 17.04
CA THR A 23 -7.20 6.98 17.64
C THR A 23 -8.00 6.20 16.62
N THR A 24 -7.64 4.93 16.42
CA THR A 24 -8.30 3.90 15.58
C THR A 24 -7.79 3.68 14.14
N VAL A 25 -6.47 3.53 13.94
CA VAL A 25 -6.01 2.61 12.88
C VAL A 25 -6.04 1.18 13.41
N GLY A 26 -7.23 0.60 13.46
CA GLY A 26 -7.38 -0.84 13.70
C GLY A 26 -6.79 -1.60 12.50
N ALA A 27 -5.64 -2.24 12.69
CA ALA A 27 -5.04 -3.14 11.72
C ALA A 27 -5.88 -4.43 11.64
N ALA A 28 -7.03 -4.37 10.97
CA ALA A 28 -7.75 -5.58 10.60
C ALA A 28 -6.91 -6.33 9.57
N GLU A 29 -6.33 -7.47 9.96
CA GLU A 29 -5.60 -8.40 9.12
C GLU A 29 -6.54 -8.97 8.04
N ARG A 30 -6.77 -8.20 6.99
CA ARG A 30 -7.44 -8.71 5.80
C ARG A 30 -6.42 -9.60 5.11
N THR A 31 -6.59 -10.92 5.20
CA THR A 31 -5.89 -11.86 4.31
C THR A 31 -6.14 -11.40 2.89
N LEU A 32 -5.14 -10.74 2.30
CA LEU A 32 -5.21 -10.28 0.94
C LEU A 32 -5.27 -11.51 0.05
N THR A 33 -6.21 -11.53 -0.89
CA THR A 33 -6.18 -12.53 -1.94
C THR A 33 -4.85 -12.42 -2.70
N PRO A 34 -4.34 -13.50 -3.30
CA PRO A 34 -3.10 -13.44 -4.08
C PRO A 34 -3.14 -12.36 -5.17
N GLN A 35 -4.33 -12.10 -5.72
CA GLN A 35 -4.55 -11.03 -6.69
C GLN A 35 -4.39 -9.63 -6.06
N GLN A 36 -4.95 -9.40 -4.87
CA GLN A 36 -4.77 -8.16 -4.11
C GLN A 36 -3.31 -7.97 -3.68
N GLN A 37 -2.65 -9.02 -3.18
CA GLN A 37 -1.25 -8.96 -2.79
C GLN A 37 -0.35 -8.56 -3.96
N ARG A 38 -0.59 -9.11 -5.16
CA ARG A 38 0.13 -8.71 -6.38
C ARG A 38 -0.11 -7.24 -6.73
N MET A 39 -1.35 -6.77 -6.67
CA MET A 39 -1.67 -5.37 -6.93
C MET A 39 -0.96 -4.43 -5.96
N THR A 40 -0.94 -4.76 -4.67
CA THR A 40 -0.22 -4.00 -3.65
C THR A 40 1.28 -3.98 -3.92
N SER A 41 1.89 -5.13 -4.22
CA SER A 41 3.32 -5.21 -4.53
C SER A 41 3.69 -4.39 -5.77
N CYS A 42 2.93 -4.52 -6.87
CA CYS A 42 3.15 -3.71 -8.07
C CYS A 42 3.00 -2.21 -7.77
N ASN A 43 2.06 -1.81 -6.91
CA ASN A 43 1.87 -0.41 -6.54
C ASN A 43 3.02 0.15 -5.69
N GLN A 44 3.52 -0.65 -4.74
CA GLN A 44 4.68 -0.31 -3.93
C GLN A 44 5.93 -0.13 -4.78
N GLN A 45 6.21 -1.06 -5.69
CA GLN A 45 7.36 -0.96 -6.59
C GLN A 45 7.24 0.24 -7.55
N ALA A 46 6.04 0.51 -8.08
CA ALA A 46 5.82 1.69 -8.91
C ALA A 46 6.10 2.99 -8.15
N THR A 47 5.72 3.04 -6.87
CA THR A 47 5.94 4.21 -5.99
C THR A 47 7.41 4.34 -5.61
N ALA A 48 8.11 3.23 -5.31
CA ALA A 48 9.54 3.21 -5.04
C ALA A 48 10.37 3.69 -6.25
N GLN A 49 9.91 3.37 -7.46
CA GLN A 49 10.49 3.88 -8.71
C GLN A 49 9.98 5.30 -9.06
N ALA A 50 9.22 5.94 -8.18
CA ALA A 50 8.60 7.26 -8.38
C ALA A 50 7.80 7.39 -9.69
N LEU A 51 7.26 6.27 -10.20
CA LEU A 51 6.50 6.25 -11.45
C LEU A 51 5.17 6.98 -11.27
N LYS A 52 4.86 7.86 -12.21
CA LYS A 52 3.66 8.69 -12.23
C LYS A 52 3.06 8.73 -13.64
N GLY A 53 1.78 9.10 -13.73
CA GLY A 53 1.06 9.22 -15.01
C GLY A 53 1.07 7.91 -15.81
N ASP A 54 1.28 8.03 -17.12
CA ASP A 54 1.30 6.90 -18.04
C ASP A 54 2.37 5.85 -17.70
N ALA A 55 3.56 6.28 -17.24
CA ALA A 55 4.63 5.36 -16.86
C ALA A 55 4.21 4.39 -15.75
N ARG A 56 3.46 4.89 -14.75
CA ARG A 56 2.90 4.06 -13.67
C ARG A 56 1.88 3.05 -14.20
N LYS A 57 1.03 3.46 -15.14
CA LYS A 57 -0.03 2.62 -15.71
C LYS A 57 0.56 1.47 -16.53
N THR A 58 1.55 1.78 -17.36
CA THR A 58 2.30 0.77 -18.14
C THR A 58 2.99 -0.21 -17.20
N TYR A 59 3.75 0.29 -16.22
CA TYR A 59 4.41 -0.55 -15.23
C TYR A 59 3.44 -1.45 -14.47
N MET A 60 2.28 -0.94 -14.04
CA MET A 60 1.29 -1.75 -13.32
C MET A 60 0.76 -2.88 -14.21
N SER A 61 0.51 -2.58 -15.49
CA SER A 61 0.02 -3.57 -16.46
C SER A 61 1.07 -4.65 -16.71
N ASP A 62 2.32 -4.27 -16.91
CA ASP A 62 3.43 -5.19 -17.11
C ASP A 62 3.71 -6.02 -15.85
N CYS A 63 3.73 -5.40 -14.68
CA CYS A 63 3.94 -6.08 -13.40
C CYS A 63 2.86 -7.14 -13.15
N LEU A 64 1.58 -6.79 -13.37
CA LEU A 64 0.46 -7.71 -13.18
C LEU A 64 0.43 -8.83 -14.25
N LYS A 65 0.82 -8.52 -15.49
CA LYS A 65 0.87 -9.50 -16.59
C LYS A 65 2.03 -10.50 -16.40
N ASN A 66 3.23 -10.03 -16.06
CA ASN A 66 4.38 -10.90 -15.77
C ASN A 66 4.16 -11.73 -14.50
N SER A 67 3.46 -11.19 -13.50
CA SER A 67 3.10 -11.96 -12.30
C SER A 67 2.13 -13.12 -12.58
N LYS A 68 1.39 -13.10 -13.70
CA LYS A 68 0.54 -14.24 -14.13
C LYS A 68 1.37 -15.34 -14.79
N SER A 69 2.54 -15.02 -15.32
CA SER A 69 3.32 -15.88 -16.21
C SER A 69 4.82 -15.67 -16.01
N ALA A 70 5.41 -16.25 -14.96
CA ALA A 70 6.86 -16.48 -14.95
C ALA A 70 7.12 -17.84 -15.62
N PRO A 71 7.86 -17.92 -16.75
CA PRO A 71 8.32 -19.19 -17.27
C PRO A 71 9.54 -19.64 -16.44
N GLY A 72 9.31 -20.53 -15.48
CA GLY A 72 10.38 -21.25 -14.78
C GLY A 72 10.28 -21.26 -13.25
N GLU A 73 9.68 -20.24 -12.65
CA GLU A 73 9.36 -20.31 -11.23
C GLU A 73 7.99 -20.95 -11.07
N LYS A 74 7.99 -22.13 -10.47
CA LYS A 74 6.81 -22.77 -9.87
C LYS A 74 6.24 -21.75 -8.89
N SER A 75 5.43 -20.83 -9.41
CA SER A 75 4.60 -19.93 -8.65
C SER A 75 3.85 -20.86 -7.74
N LEU A 76 4.24 -20.83 -6.46
CA LEU A 76 3.54 -21.57 -5.43
C LEU A 76 2.08 -21.28 -5.68
N THR A 77 1.28 -22.31 -5.96
CA THR A 77 -0.15 -22.08 -6.18
C THR A 77 -0.66 -21.27 -4.99
N PRO A 78 -1.72 -20.47 -5.13
CA PRO A 78 -2.35 -19.82 -3.99
C PRO A 78 -2.48 -20.73 -2.75
N GLN A 79 -2.69 -22.03 -2.99
CA GLN A 79 -2.72 -23.08 -1.98
C GLN A 79 -1.35 -23.41 -1.37
N GLN A 80 -0.28 -23.49 -2.16
CA GLN A 80 1.09 -23.68 -1.65
C GLN A 80 1.62 -22.45 -0.91
N GLN A 81 1.23 -21.23 -1.30
CA GLN A 81 1.58 -20.01 -0.56
C GLN A 81 0.86 -19.96 0.79
N LYS A 82 -0.43 -20.32 0.83
CA LYS A 82 -1.18 -20.48 2.09
C LYS A 82 -0.57 -21.54 3.00
N MET A 83 -0.03 -22.61 2.43
CA MET A 83 0.64 -23.66 3.20
C MET A 83 1.95 -23.16 3.84
N ARG A 84 2.74 -22.33 3.15
CA ARG A 84 3.92 -21.69 3.75
C ARG A 84 3.56 -20.74 4.89
N GLU A 85 2.54 -19.91 4.70
CA GLU A 85 2.08 -18.99 5.73
C GLU A 85 1.60 -19.75 6.98
N CYS A 86 0.88 -20.86 6.79
CA CYS A 86 0.45 -21.72 7.90
C CYS A 86 1.62 -22.37 8.65
N ASN A 87 2.73 -22.68 7.97
CA ASN A 87 3.92 -23.23 8.63
C ASN A 87 4.65 -22.15 9.45
N ASN A 88 4.70 -20.92 8.97
CA ASN A 88 5.34 -19.81 9.67
C ASN A 88 4.53 -19.33 10.88
N GLN A 89 3.19 -19.48 10.88
CA GLN A 89 2.33 -19.17 12.03
C GLN A 89 2.32 -20.27 13.11
N ALA A 90 2.90 -21.43 12.83
CA ALA A 90 2.95 -22.57 13.74
C ALA A 90 4.26 -22.64 14.56
N THR A 91 5.14 -21.65 14.46
CA THR A 91 6.30 -21.43 15.34
C THR A 91 6.00 -20.32 16.31
#